data_AF-A0A5E4NRM8-F1
#
_entry.id   AF-A0A5E4NRM8-F1
#
_cell.length_a   1.000
_cell.length_b   1.000
_cell.length_c   1.000
_cell.angle_alpha   90.00
_cell.angle_beta   90.00
_cell.angle_gamma   90.00
#
_symmetry.space_group_name_H-M   'P 1'
#
loop_
_entity.id
_entity.type
_entity.pdbx_description
1 polymer ?
#
loop_
_entity_poly.entity_id
_entity_poly.type
_entity_poly.pdbx_seq_one_letter_code
_entity_poly.pdbx_strand_id
1 'polypeptide(L)'
;MAEHQDVQNESVSTMDETMSIKPTKVENDQTMSTTKAVVALVVIFLAALFTLAYLYYNFPELTEEEKQYIKIPFNIQDAQNLGNVLEHYKDTYYSQVFTSILFCYIFLQTFAIPGSISLSILCGFLYPFLLALGIICFCSAMGACFCYLLSMTIGRRLAYRYFPDRIKTYANLVKKHNDNMFSYIMFLRITPFLPNWFINVCAPLVDVPLVPFWAGTFFGVAVPSVLAVQAGKTLHELTSTTSLWSWSSILLLAVFATLSLMPVLFKGKLRDKFD
;
A
#
# COMPACT_ATOMS: atom_id res chain seq x y z
N MET A 1 61.82 17.18 -68.88
CA MET A 1 62.58 17.32 -67.62
C MET A 1 61.58 17.83 -66.60
N ALA A 2 61.03 16.99 -65.71
CA ALA A 2 61.61 16.67 -64.39
C ALA A 2 61.73 17.98 -63.56
N GLU A 3 61.08 18.20 -62.41
CA GLU A 3 60.91 17.36 -61.21
C GLU A 3 59.88 18.00 -60.24
N HIS A 4 59.06 17.15 -59.61
CA HIS A 4 58.81 17.03 -58.15
C HIS A 4 58.66 18.31 -57.27
N GLN A 5 57.47 18.54 -56.70
CA GLN A 5 57.03 18.15 -55.33
C GLN A 5 57.62 19.02 -54.20
N ASP A 6 56.79 19.86 -53.59
CA ASP A 6 56.52 19.88 -52.14
C ASP A 6 55.73 21.12 -51.74
N VAL A 7 54.41 20.97 -51.58
CA VAL A 7 53.62 21.77 -50.63
C VAL A 7 52.59 20.85 -49.97
N GLN A 8 53.05 20.13 -48.94
CA GLN A 8 52.23 19.76 -47.78
C GLN A 8 51.80 21.06 -47.06
N ASN A 9 50.68 21.21 -46.36
CA ASN A 9 49.52 20.40 -46.07
C ASN A 9 48.70 21.27 -45.09
N GLU A 10 47.66 21.98 -45.55
CA GLU A 10 46.59 22.48 -44.67
C GLU A 10 45.25 22.14 -45.32
N SER A 11 44.80 20.92 -45.01
CA SER A 11 43.49 20.41 -45.35
C SER A 11 42.42 21.04 -44.47
N VAL A 12 41.72 22.02 -45.03
CA VAL A 12 40.32 22.30 -44.69
C VAL A 12 39.51 21.10 -45.18
N SER A 13 39.18 20.17 -44.26
CA SER A 13 38.28 19.04 -44.54
C SER A 13 36.95 19.27 -43.84
N THR A 14 35.98 19.66 -44.65
CA THR A 14 34.54 19.62 -44.39
C THR A 14 34.07 18.24 -43.94
N MET A 15 33.14 18.26 -42.97
CA MET A 15 32.05 17.31 -42.70
C MET A 15 32.01 16.03 -43.55
N ASP A 16 32.16 14.88 -42.89
CA ASP A 16 31.37 13.69 -43.23
C ASP A 16 31.13 12.85 -41.96
N GLU A 17 29.99 13.12 -41.30
CA GLU A 17 29.43 12.29 -40.24
C GLU A 17 28.92 10.98 -40.84
N THR A 18 29.68 9.90 -40.69
CA THR A 18 29.11 8.54 -40.67
C THR A 18 29.63 7.79 -39.47
N MET A 19 29.09 8.13 -38.30
CA MET A 19 29.14 7.26 -37.13
C MET A 19 28.33 5.99 -37.47
N SER A 20 29.04 4.95 -37.90
CA SER A 20 28.50 3.61 -38.12
C SER A 20 27.90 3.09 -36.81
N ILE A 21 26.59 3.26 -36.65
CA ILE A 21 25.81 2.61 -35.60
C ILE A 21 25.84 1.11 -35.93
N LYS A 22 26.78 0.38 -35.31
CA LYS A 22 26.71 -1.08 -35.25
C LYS A 22 25.34 -1.43 -34.67
N PRO A 23 24.51 -2.24 -35.35
CA PRO A 23 23.29 -2.73 -34.76
C PRO A 23 23.70 -3.59 -33.55
N THR A 24 23.39 -3.09 -32.35
CA THR A 24 23.44 -3.87 -31.12
C THR A 24 22.64 -5.13 -31.39
N LYS A 25 23.30 -6.28 -31.39
CA LYS A 25 22.64 -7.59 -31.44
C LYS A 25 21.56 -7.57 -30.35
N VAL A 26 20.30 -7.59 -30.78
CA VAL A 26 19.18 -7.89 -29.89
C VAL A 26 19.48 -9.30 -29.39
N GLU A 27 19.99 -9.35 -28.17
CA GLU A 27 20.28 -10.59 -27.46
C GLU A 27 18.98 -11.40 -27.48
N ASN A 28 19.11 -12.64 -27.95
CA ASN A 28 17.99 -13.56 -28.16
C ASN A 28 17.47 -13.98 -26.78
N ASP A 29 16.75 -13.07 -26.14
CA ASP A 29 16.22 -13.25 -24.80
C ASP A 29 15.22 -14.41 -24.88
N GLN A 30 15.54 -15.50 -24.19
CA GLN A 30 14.69 -16.70 -24.07
C GLN A 30 13.46 -16.35 -23.23
N THR A 31 12.62 -15.47 -23.76
CA THR A 31 11.46 -14.93 -23.08
C THR A 31 10.44 -16.05 -22.88
N MET A 32 10.09 -16.32 -21.62
CA MET A 32 9.09 -17.32 -21.26
C MET A 32 7.81 -17.12 -22.10
N SER A 33 7.35 -18.18 -22.76
CA SER A 33 6.06 -18.21 -23.46
C SER A 33 4.94 -17.78 -22.50
N THR A 34 3.94 -17.04 -23.00
CA THR A 34 2.80 -16.55 -22.20
C THR A 34 2.13 -17.66 -21.39
N THR A 35 2.01 -18.86 -21.97
CA THR A 35 1.50 -20.05 -21.26
C THR A 35 2.36 -20.42 -20.06
N LYS A 36 3.69 -20.42 -20.20
CA LYS A 36 4.63 -20.71 -19.09
C LYS A 36 4.55 -19.63 -18.00
N ALA A 37 4.38 -18.38 -18.38
CA ALA A 37 4.22 -17.26 -17.44
C ALA A 37 2.93 -17.38 -16.62
N VAL A 38 1.81 -17.74 -17.27
CA VAL A 38 0.54 -17.99 -16.59
C VAL A 38 0.65 -19.20 -15.66
N VAL A 39 1.26 -20.30 -16.10
CA VAL A 39 1.48 -21.47 -15.24
C VAL A 39 2.35 -21.10 -14.03
N ALA A 40 3.43 -20.34 -14.21
CA ALA A 40 4.25 -19.88 -13.11
C ALA A 40 3.46 -19.01 -12.11
N LEU A 41 2.61 -18.10 -12.59
CA LEU A 41 1.73 -17.29 -11.73
C LEU A 41 0.79 -18.18 -10.89
N VAL A 42 0.16 -19.16 -11.52
CA VAL A 42 -0.73 -20.12 -10.83
C VAL A 42 0.03 -20.91 -9.78
N VAL A 43 1.23 -21.40 -10.09
CA VAL A 43 2.07 -22.13 -9.14
C VAL A 43 2.47 -21.24 -7.95
N ILE A 44 2.89 -20.00 -8.20
CA ILE A 44 3.23 -19.04 -7.12
C ILE A 44 2.00 -18.74 -6.25
N PHE A 45 0.84 -18.55 -6.87
CA PHE A 45 -0.41 -18.31 -6.15
C PHE A 45 -0.81 -19.50 -5.28
N LEU A 46 -0.76 -20.72 -5.83
CA LEU A 46 -1.06 -21.95 -5.09
C LEU A 46 -0.06 -22.20 -3.96
N ALA A 47 1.23 -21.93 -4.17
CA ALA A 47 2.23 -22.01 -3.11
C ALA A 47 1.97 -21.00 -1.99
N ALA A 48 1.58 -19.76 -2.34
CA ALA A 48 1.23 -18.75 -1.34
C ALA A 48 -0.05 -19.10 -0.57
N LEU A 49 -1.06 -19.66 -1.25
CA LEU A 49 -2.26 -20.21 -0.61
C LEU A 49 -1.93 -21.38 0.31
N PHE A 50 -1.03 -22.27 -0.10
CA PHE A 50 -0.58 -23.37 0.74
C PHE A 50 0.12 -22.86 2.01
N THR A 51 0.96 -21.84 1.90
CA THR A 51 1.57 -21.18 3.07
C THR A 51 0.52 -20.60 4.02
N LEU A 52 -0.52 -19.94 3.49
CA LEU A 52 -1.62 -19.43 4.31
C LEU A 52 -2.43 -20.56 4.96
N ALA A 53 -2.72 -21.62 4.22
CA ALA A 53 -3.41 -22.80 4.75
C ALA A 53 -2.57 -23.46 5.86
N TYR A 54 -1.26 -23.60 5.66
CA TYR A 54 -0.35 -24.12 6.67
C TYR A 54 -0.37 -23.26 7.93
N LEU A 55 -0.31 -21.92 7.82
CA LEU A 55 -0.44 -21.03 8.97
C LEU A 55 -1.79 -21.20 9.67
N TYR A 56 -2.88 -21.32 8.90
CA TYR A 56 -4.23 -21.54 9.44
C TYR A 56 -4.37 -22.88 10.18
N TYR A 57 -3.78 -23.97 9.68
CA TYR A 57 -3.82 -25.26 10.37
C TYR A 57 -2.92 -25.33 11.61
N ASN A 58 -1.87 -24.52 11.67
CA ASN A 58 -1.01 -24.39 12.86
C ASN A 58 -1.54 -23.34 13.85
N PHE A 59 -2.70 -22.72 13.56
CA PHE A 59 -3.28 -21.72 14.45
C PHE A 59 -3.83 -22.39 15.71
N PRO A 60 -3.47 -21.91 16.91
CA PRO A 60 -3.98 -22.44 18.16
C PRO A 60 -5.51 -22.41 18.19
N GLU A 61 -6.13 -23.52 18.58
CA GLU A 61 -7.58 -23.58 18.67
C GLU A 61 -8.08 -22.65 19.78
N LEU A 62 -9.16 -21.92 19.48
CA LEU A 62 -9.90 -21.15 20.46
C LEU A 62 -10.67 -22.09 21.38
N THR A 63 -10.82 -21.72 22.65
CA THR A 63 -11.71 -22.45 23.56
C THR A 63 -13.17 -22.34 23.08
N GLU A 64 -14.00 -23.31 23.42
CA GLU A 64 -15.44 -23.28 23.03
C GLU A 64 -16.15 -22.01 23.56
N GLU A 65 -15.68 -21.48 24.69
CA GLU A 65 -16.18 -20.23 25.28
C GLU A 65 -15.74 -18.98 24.51
N GLU A 66 -14.61 -19.00 23.81
CA GLU A 66 -14.15 -17.89 22.97
C GLU A 66 -14.77 -17.94 21.57
N LYS A 67 -14.98 -19.15 21.02
CA LYS A 67 -15.55 -19.35 19.68
C LYS A 67 -16.91 -18.67 19.49
N GLN A 68 -17.74 -18.63 20.54
CA GLN A 68 -19.07 -17.99 20.48
C GLN A 68 -19.01 -16.46 20.23
N TYR A 69 -17.88 -15.83 20.55
CA TYR A 69 -17.69 -14.39 20.41
C TYR A 69 -16.96 -14.00 19.12
N ILE A 70 -16.39 -14.96 18.38
CA ILE A 70 -15.83 -14.73 17.04
C ILE A 70 -16.94 -14.70 16.00
N LYS A 71 -17.67 -13.59 15.98
CA LYS A 71 -18.73 -13.30 15.01
C LYS A 71 -18.68 -11.83 14.63
N ILE A 72 -19.31 -11.48 13.50
CA ILE A 72 -19.42 -10.08 13.09
C ILE A 72 -20.27 -9.33 14.14
N PRO A 73 -19.75 -8.24 14.75
CA PRO A 73 -20.46 -7.55 15.80
C PRO A 73 -21.55 -6.65 15.21
N PHE A 74 -22.80 -6.83 15.66
CA PHE A 74 -23.95 -6.00 15.26
C PHE A 74 -24.38 -5.01 16.35
N ASN A 75 -23.84 -5.16 17.56
CA ASN A 75 -24.07 -4.26 18.69
C ASN A 75 -22.76 -4.05 19.47
N ILE A 76 -22.77 -3.06 20.36
CA ILE A 76 -21.58 -2.68 21.14
C ILE A 76 -21.10 -3.84 22.01
N GLN A 77 -22.01 -4.62 22.62
CA GLN A 77 -21.64 -5.75 23.48
C GLN A 77 -20.91 -6.85 22.70
N ASP A 78 -21.39 -7.18 21.49
CA ASP A 78 -20.71 -8.13 20.60
C ASP A 78 -19.32 -7.61 20.20
N ALA A 79 -19.18 -6.30 19.94
CA ALA A 79 -17.87 -5.69 19.64
C ALA A 79 -16.92 -5.73 20.83
N GLN A 80 -17.44 -5.54 22.05
CA GLN A 80 -16.69 -5.65 23.30
C GLN A 80 -16.19 -7.08 23.50
N ASN A 81 -17.09 -8.07 23.41
CA ASN A 81 -16.75 -9.47 23.59
C ASN A 81 -15.75 -9.95 22.52
N LEU A 82 -15.98 -9.61 21.25
CA LEU A 82 -15.05 -9.93 20.17
C LEU A 82 -13.67 -9.32 20.40
N GLY A 83 -13.63 -8.04 20.79
CA GLY A 83 -12.36 -7.36 21.01
C GLY A 83 -11.58 -7.92 22.20
N ASN A 84 -12.26 -8.28 23.29
CA ASN A 84 -11.64 -8.95 24.44
C ASN A 84 -11.04 -10.31 24.05
N VAL A 85 -11.75 -11.11 23.25
CA VAL A 85 -11.23 -12.39 22.74
C VAL A 85 -10.03 -12.17 21.83
N LEU A 86 -10.09 -11.18 20.93
CA LEU A 86 -8.97 -10.87 20.02
C LEU A 86 -7.72 -10.40 20.79
N GLU A 87 -7.89 -9.58 21.82
CA GLU A 87 -6.80 -9.10 22.67
C GLU A 87 -6.18 -10.23 23.48
N HIS A 88 -7.00 -11.01 24.19
CA HIS A 88 -6.57 -12.19 24.95
C HIS A 88 -5.84 -13.21 24.08
N TYR A 89 -6.39 -13.49 22.89
CA TYR A 89 -5.81 -14.43 21.94
C TYR A 89 -4.47 -13.93 21.39
N LYS A 90 -4.37 -12.64 21.07
CA LYS A 90 -3.09 -12.01 20.68
C LYS A 90 -2.06 -12.07 21.82
N ASP A 91 -2.44 -11.85 23.07
CA ASP A 91 -1.50 -11.91 24.20
C ASP A 91 -0.99 -13.34 24.42
N THR A 92 -1.86 -14.33 24.27
CA THR A 92 -1.52 -15.74 24.44
C THR A 92 -0.66 -16.27 23.28
N TYR A 93 -0.99 -15.86 22.04
CA TYR A 93 -0.40 -16.39 20.81
C TYR A 93 0.20 -15.29 19.92
N TYR A 94 0.98 -14.40 20.55
CA TYR A 94 1.50 -13.19 19.93
C TYR A 94 2.21 -13.43 18.60
N SER A 95 3.12 -14.40 18.57
CA SER A 95 3.92 -14.72 17.39
C SER A 95 3.06 -15.26 16.24
N GLN A 96 2.09 -16.12 16.54
CA GLN A 96 1.20 -16.71 15.55
C GLN A 96 0.30 -15.64 14.90
N VAL A 97 -0.30 -14.77 15.72
CA VAL A 97 -1.12 -13.65 15.26
C VAL A 97 -0.29 -12.67 14.43
N PHE A 98 0.89 -12.31 14.92
CA PHE A 98 1.80 -11.40 14.21
C PHE A 98 2.21 -11.96 12.85
N THR A 99 2.70 -13.19 12.80
CA THR A 99 3.12 -13.84 11.54
C THR A 99 1.94 -14.00 10.58
N SER A 100 0.75 -14.35 11.07
CA SER A 100 -0.41 -14.50 10.18
C SER A 100 -0.89 -13.19 9.60
N ILE A 101 -0.87 -12.10 10.38
CA ILE A 101 -1.11 -10.76 9.87
C ILE A 101 -0.09 -10.39 8.79
N LEU A 102 1.22 -10.64 9.03
CA LEU A 102 2.27 -10.37 8.04
C LEU A 102 2.00 -11.10 6.72
N PHE A 103 1.83 -12.42 6.77
CA PHE A 103 1.68 -13.24 5.56
C PHE A 103 0.36 -12.98 4.84
N CYS A 104 -0.75 -12.82 5.58
CA CYS A 104 -2.04 -12.47 4.99
C CYS A 104 -1.99 -11.10 4.31
N TYR A 105 -1.39 -10.09 4.95
CA TYR A 105 -1.26 -8.76 4.36
C TYR A 105 -0.40 -8.80 3.10
N ILE A 106 0.77 -9.43 3.16
CA ILE A 106 1.68 -9.56 2.02
C ILE A 106 0.99 -10.32 0.88
N PHE A 107 0.23 -11.38 1.17
CA PHE A 107 -0.55 -12.12 0.18
C PHE A 107 -1.56 -11.20 -0.53
N LEU A 108 -2.38 -10.47 0.23
CA LEU A 108 -3.37 -9.55 -0.33
C LEU A 108 -2.71 -8.50 -1.24
N GLN A 109 -1.59 -7.92 -0.81
CA GLN A 109 -0.85 -6.93 -1.61
C GLN A 109 -0.20 -7.53 -2.86
N THR A 110 0.37 -8.73 -2.74
CA THR A 110 1.06 -9.43 -3.84
C THR A 110 0.11 -9.72 -5.00
N PHE A 111 -1.11 -10.16 -4.69
CA PHE A 111 -2.11 -10.55 -5.67
C PHE A 111 -3.17 -9.48 -5.94
N ALA A 112 -2.94 -8.23 -5.47
CA ALA A 112 -3.86 -7.11 -5.67
C ALA A 112 -5.30 -7.37 -5.16
N ILE A 113 -5.44 -8.16 -4.10
CA ILE A 113 -6.74 -8.53 -3.54
C ILE A 113 -7.18 -7.43 -2.55
N PRO A 114 -8.41 -6.89 -2.69
CA PRO A 114 -8.93 -5.91 -1.75
C PRO A 114 -9.13 -6.54 -0.36
N GLY A 115 -8.85 -5.77 0.70
CA GLY A 115 -9.02 -6.21 2.09
C GLY A 115 -7.91 -5.80 3.05
N SER A 116 -6.77 -5.29 2.54
CA SER A 116 -5.64 -4.89 3.39
C SER A 116 -5.98 -3.79 4.39
N ILE A 117 -6.97 -2.92 4.09
CA ILE A 117 -7.42 -1.88 5.02
C ILE A 117 -8.01 -2.46 6.31
N SER A 118 -8.73 -3.59 6.22
CA SER A 118 -9.28 -4.28 7.38
C SER A 118 -8.14 -4.81 8.27
N LEU A 119 -7.08 -5.33 7.67
CA LEU A 119 -5.88 -5.73 8.41
C LEU A 119 -5.14 -4.53 9.02
N SER A 120 -5.08 -3.38 8.33
CA SER A 120 -4.50 -2.16 8.91
C SER A 120 -5.25 -1.67 10.14
N ILE A 121 -6.59 -1.71 10.11
CA ILE A 121 -7.43 -1.38 11.26
C ILE A 121 -7.22 -2.40 12.39
N LEU A 122 -7.20 -3.69 12.05
CA LEU A 122 -6.93 -4.77 13.01
C LEU A 122 -5.55 -4.61 13.66
N CYS A 123 -4.51 -4.24 12.90
CA CYS A 123 -3.19 -3.92 13.45
C CYS A 123 -3.25 -2.77 14.45
N GLY A 124 -4.01 -1.71 14.16
CA GLY A 124 -4.19 -0.58 15.08
C GLY A 124 -4.99 -0.92 16.33
N PHE A 125 -5.89 -1.90 16.23
CA PHE A 125 -6.64 -2.45 17.37
C PHE A 125 -5.74 -3.31 18.26
N LEU A 126 -4.88 -4.14 17.65
CA LEU A 126 -4.10 -5.17 18.35
C LEU A 126 -2.73 -4.70 18.88
N TYR A 127 -2.08 -3.76 18.21
CA TYR A 127 -0.68 -3.39 18.50
C TYR A 127 -0.52 -1.90 18.82
N PRO A 128 0.53 -1.54 19.59
CA PRO A 128 0.90 -0.14 19.81
C PRO A 128 1.11 0.60 18.49
N PHE A 129 0.81 1.90 18.47
CA PHE A 129 0.78 2.73 17.26
C PHE A 129 1.99 2.57 16.34
N LEU A 130 3.21 2.73 16.89
CA LEU A 130 4.44 2.67 16.09
C LEU A 130 4.69 1.28 15.52
N LEU A 131 4.36 0.23 16.29
CA LEU A 131 4.49 -1.14 15.84
C LEU A 131 3.47 -1.46 14.74
N ALA A 132 2.20 -1.10 14.94
CA ALA A 132 1.14 -1.26 13.95
C ALA A 132 1.50 -0.55 12.63
N LEU A 133 1.93 0.71 12.71
CA LEU A 133 2.35 1.48 11.55
C LEU A 133 3.55 0.84 10.84
N GLY A 134 4.56 0.40 11.59
CA GLY A 134 5.74 -0.28 11.04
C GLY A 134 5.38 -1.58 10.31
N ILE A 135 4.51 -2.41 10.90
CA ILE A 135 3.99 -3.64 10.29
C ILE A 135 3.30 -3.33 8.96
N ILE A 136 2.37 -2.36 8.96
CA ILE A 136 1.59 -2.00 7.77
C ILE A 136 2.50 -1.49 6.65
N CYS A 137 3.42 -0.57 6.96
CA CYS A 137 4.36 -0.02 5.98
C CYS A 137 5.26 -1.11 5.39
N PHE A 138 5.79 -2.00 6.25
CA PHE A 138 6.64 -3.11 5.81
C PHE A 138 5.88 -4.08 4.91
N CYS A 139 4.71 -4.57 5.35
CA CYS A 139 3.89 -5.49 4.57
C CYS A 139 3.45 -4.89 3.25
N SER A 140 3.06 -3.61 3.26
CA SER A 140 2.65 -2.90 2.05
C SER A 140 3.80 -2.77 1.07
N ALA A 141 5.00 -2.39 1.51
CA ALA A 141 6.16 -2.26 0.64
C ALA A 141 6.63 -3.62 0.09
N MET A 142 6.72 -4.65 0.95
CA MET A 142 7.13 -5.99 0.56
C MET A 142 6.13 -6.65 -0.40
N GLY A 143 4.84 -6.64 -0.07
CA GLY A 143 3.81 -7.20 -0.94
C GLY A 143 3.66 -6.44 -2.26
N ALA A 144 3.83 -5.11 -2.24
CA ALA A 144 3.89 -4.30 -3.46
C ALA A 144 5.07 -4.68 -4.35
N CYS A 145 6.24 -4.98 -3.77
CA CYS A 145 7.39 -5.47 -4.52
C CYS A 145 7.15 -6.84 -5.14
N PHE A 146 6.48 -7.78 -4.46
CA PHE A 146 6.12 -9.05 -5.09
C PHE A 146 5.12 -8.86 -6.23
N CYS A 147 4.11 -8.00 -6.05
CA CYS A 147 3.18 -7.64 -7.13
C CYS A 147 3.92 -6.98 -8.32
N TYR A 148 4.87 -6.08 -8.04
CA TYR A 148 5.76 -5.47 -9.03
C TYR A 148 6.53 -6.54 -9.80
N LEU A 149 7.13 -7.53 -9.12
CA LEU A 149 7.93 -8.59 -9.77
C LEU A 149 7.06 -9.51 -10.61
N LEU A 150 5.85 -9.85 -10.15
CA LEU A 150 4.86 -10.59 -10.93
C LEU A 150 4.44 -9.80 -12.18
N SER A 151 4.19 -8.50 -12.05
CA SER A 151 3.87 -7.65 -13.20
C SER A 151 5.05 -7.51 -14.17
N MET A 152 6.27 -7.38 -13.66
CA MET A 152 7.49 -7.28 -14.48
C MET A 152 7.72 -8.55 -15.32
N THR A 153 7.54 -9.72 -14.72
CA THR A 153 7.79 -11.02 -15.36
C THR A 153 6.65 -11.47 -16.28
N ILE A 154 5.39 -11.29 -15.86
CA ILE A 154 4.21 -11.82 -16.57
C ILE A 154 3.42 -10.69 -17.25
N GLY A 155 3.14 -9.62 -16.50
CA GLY A 155 2.27 -8.52 -16.93
C GLY A 155 2.87 -7.67 -18.07
N ARG A 156 4.19 -7.47 -18.06
CA ARG A 156 4.87 -6.58 -19.01
C ARG A 156 4.65 -6.99 -20.46
N ARG A 157 4.85 -8.27 -20.80
CA ARG A 157 4.64 -8.77 -22.17
C ARG A 157 3.21 -8.56 -22.65
N LEU A 158 2.22 -8.83 -21.79
CA LEU A 158 0.81 -8.67 -22.12
C LEU A 158 0.47 -7.20 -22.33
N ALA A 159 0.94 -6.33 -21.43
CA ALA A 159 0.69 -4.90 -21.50
C ALA A 159 1.30 -4.27 -22.76
N TYR A 160 2.55 -4.60 -23.11
CA TYR A 160 3.19 -4.12 -24.35
C TYR A 160 2.54 -4.67 -25.62
N ARG A 161 1.88 -5.83 -25.57
CA ARG A 161 1.13 -6.37 -26.71
C ARG A 161 -0.16 -5.59 -26.99
N TYR A 162 -0.89 -5.19 -25.95
CA TYR A 162 -2.16 -4.48 -26.11
C TYR A 162 -2.05 -2.96 -26.12
N PHE A 163 -1.05 -2.39 -25.41
CA PHE A 163 -0.93 -0.94 -25.21
C PHE A 163 0.50 -0.40 -25.41
N PRO A 164 1.20 -0.73 -26.51
CA PRO A 164 2.61 -0.37 -26.69
C PRO A 164 2.86 1.14 -26.66
N ASP A 165 2.03 1.93 -27.38
CA ASP A 165 2.27 3.37 -27.54
C ASP A 165 2.01 4.16 -26.25
N ARG A 166 0.98 3.76 -25.49
CA ARG A 166 0.67 4.34 -24.18
C ARG A 166 1.82 4.09 -23.21
N ILE A 167 2.28 2.84 -23.11
CA ILE A 167 3.38 2.49 -22.21
C ILE A 167 4.65 3.25 -22.58
N LYS A 168 5.02 3.33 -23.86
CA LYS A 168 6.18 4.12 -24.31
C LYS A 168 6.05 5.60 -23.95
N THR A 169 4.85 6.18 -24.13
CA THR A 169 4.60 7.58 -23.78
C THR A 169 4.80 7.84 -22.29
N TYR A 170 4.20 7.01 -21.43
CA TYR A 170 4.33 7.16 -19.98
C TYR A 170 5.73 6.81 -19.48
N ALA A 171 6.39 5.80 -20.03
CA ALA A 171 7.78 5.47 -19.71
C ALA A 171 8.72 6.65 -20.04
N ASN A 172 8.54 7.29 -21.20
CA ASN A 172 9.30 8.48 -21.56
C ASN A 172 9.03 9.67 -20.62
N LEU A 173 7.78 9.84 -20.17
CA LEU A 173 7.44 10.88 -19.19
C LEU A 173 8.11 10.62 -17.83
N VAL A 174 8.05 9.38 -17.34
CA VAL A 174 8.69 8.96 -16.08
C VAL A 174 10.22 9.11 -16.17
N LYS A 175 10.82 8.74 -17.31
CA LYS A 175 12.26 8.86 -17.56
C LYS A 175 12.78 10.29 -17.45
N LYS A 176 11.95 11.31 -17.80
CA LYS A 176 12.30 12.73 -17.62
C LYS A 176 12.40 13.14 -16.14
N HIS A 177 11.83 12.37 -15.23
CA HIS A 177 11.81 12.66 -13.79
C HIS A 177 12.59 11.60 -12.98
N ASN A 178 13.49 10.84 -13.61
CA ASN A 178 14.18 9.70 -12.99
C ASN A 178 14.91 10.06 -11.69
N ASP A 179 15.50 11.26 -11.63
CA ASP A 179 16.27 11.73 -10.46
C ASP A 179 15.43 11.83 -9.17
N ASN A 180 14.09 11.84 -9.27
CA ASN A 180 13.17 12.00 -8.13
C ASN A 180 12.14 10.85 -8.02
N MET A 181 12.46 9.64 -8.51
CA MET A 181 11.54 8.50 -8.49
C MET A 181 10.98 8.16 -7.10
N PHE A 182 11.81 8.23 -6.07
CA PHE A 182 11.38 8.02 -4.68
C PHE A 182 10.23 8.97 -4.31
N SER A 183 10.45 10.28 -4.51
CA SER A 183 9.49 11.34 -4.18
C SER A 183 8.20 11.19 -4.99
N TYR A 184 8.32 10.79 -6.26
CA TYR A 184 7.18 10.58 -7.13
C TYR A 184 6.30 9.40 -6.65
N ILE A 185 6.90 8.25 -6.33
CA ILE A 185 6.17 7.11 -5.79
C ILE A 185 5.55 7.46 -4.43
N MET A 186 6.30 8.13 -3.56
CA MET A 186 5.79 8.58 -2.27
C MET A 186 4.55 9.48 -2.45
N PHE A 187 4.60 10.47 -3.35
CA PHE A 187 3.47 11.34 -3.66
C PHE A 187 2.24 10.55 -4.15
N LEU A 188 2.45 9.61 -5.08
CA LEU A 188 1.36 8.77 -5.61
C LEU A 188 0.72 7.87 -4.54
N ARG A 189 1.46 7.49 -3.49
CA ARG A 189 0.98 6.64 -2.41
C ARG A 189 0.27 7.41 -1.30
N ILE A 190 0.71 8.64 -1.06
CA ILE A 190 0.06 9.54 -0.10
C ILE A 190 -1.27 10.01 -0.67
N THR A 191 -1.31 10.33 -1.96
CA THR A 191 -2.50 10.85 -2.61
C THR A 191 -3.48 9.72 -2.96
N PRO A 192 -4.79 9.89 -2.72
CA PRO A 192 -5.79 8.86 -2.99
C PRO A 192 -6.20 8.76 -4.47
N PHE A 193 -5.40 9.31 -5.39
CA PHE A 193 -5.77 9.41 -6.81
C PHE A 193 -5.70 8.08 -7.54
N LEU A 194 -4.72 7.24 -7.22
CA LEU A 194 -4.50 5.95 -7.87
C LEU A 194 -4.67 4.81 -6.86
N PRO A 195 -5.40 3.73 -7.21
CA PRO A 195 -5.45 2.54 -6.38
C PRO A 195 -4.05 1.96 -6.16
N ASN A 196 -3.79 1.44 -4.95
CA ASN A 196 -2.48 0.89 -4.61
C ASN A 196 -2.02 -0.23 -5.56
N TRP A 197 -2.94 -1.13 -5.92
CA TRP A 197 -2.64 -2.22 -6.84
C TRP A 197 -2.23 -1.72 -8.22
N PHE A 198 -2.80 -0.60 -8.68
CA PHE A 198 -2.53 -0.05 -10.00
C PHE A 198 -1.08 0.42 -10.10
N ILE A 199 -0.59 1.14 -9.08
CA ILE A 199 0.81 1.57 -9.01
C ILE A 199 1.75 0.36 -8.98
N ASN A 200 1.41 -0.72 -8.24
CA ASN A 200 2.23 -1.94 -8.18
C ASN A 200 2.39 -2.59 -9.55
N VAL A 201 1.29 -2.68 -10.31
CA VAL A 201 1.29 -3.31 -11.64
C VAL A 201 1.94 -2.43 -12.69
N CYS A 202 1.72 -1.10 -12.65
CA CYS A 202 2.19 -0.19 -13.68
C CYS A 202 3.65 0.25 -13.51
N ALA A 203 4.17 0.38 -12.29
CA ALA A 203 5.55 0.79 -12.02
C ALA A 203 6.62 0.05 -12.86
N PRO A 204 6.61 -1.29 -13.00
CA PRO A 204 7.60 -2.00 -13.82
C PRO A 204 7.38 -1.81 -15.33
N LEU A 205 6.20 -1.39 -15.76
CA LEU A 205 5.88 -1.15 -17.18
C LEU A 205 6.48 0.17 -17.67
N VAL A 206 6.65 1.14 -16.77
CA VAL A 206 7.25 2.44 -17.04
C VAL A 206 8.67 2.57 -16.48
N ASP A 207 9.31 1.42 -16.21
CA ASP A 207 10.72 1.31 -15.81
C ASP A 207 11.10 2.06 -14.52
N VAL A 208 10.19 2.12 -13.53
CA VAL A 208 10.54 2.63 -12.19
C VAL A 208 11.48 1.65 -11.48
N PRO A 209 12.64 2.08 -10.95
CA PRO A 209 13.55 1.18 -10.25
C PRO A 209 12.95 0.62 -8.94
N LEU A 210 13.27 -0.63 -8.61
CA LEU A 210 12.68 -1.37 -7.48
C LEU A 210 12.97 -0.73 -6.11
N VAL A 211 14.17 -0.23 -5.88
CA VAL A 211 14.59 0.34 -4.58
C VAL A 211 13.84 1.65 -4.26
N PRO A 212 13.80 2.67 -5.16
CA PRO A 212 12.93 3.83 -5.02
C PRO A 212 11.45 3.46 -4.86
N PHE A 213 10.98 2.43 -5.56
CA PHE A 213 9.60 1.96 -5.45
C PHE A 213 9.29 1.38 -4.05
N TRP A 214 10.19 0.54 -3.50
CA TRP A 214 10.04 -0.03 -2.16
C TRP A 214 10.07 1.08 -1.10
N ALA A 215 11.08 1.95 -1.13
CA ALA A 215 11.23 3.03 -0.15
C ALA A 215 10.06 4.02 -0.26
N GLY A 216 9.71 4.45 -1.48
CA GLY A 216 8.59 5.36 -1.71
C GLY A 216 7.26 4.77 -1.26
N THR A 217 7.05 3.46 -1.41
CA THR A 217 5.87 2.77 -0.89
C THR A 217 5.88 2.66 0.63
N PHE A 218 7.01 2.32 1.23
CA PHE A 218 7.17 2.21 2.69
C PHE A 218 6.82 3.53 3.40
N PHE A 219 7.38 4.65 2.94
CA PHE A 219 7.11 5.96 3.53
C PHE A 219 5.78 6.57 3.06
N GLY A 220 5.42 6.37 1.80
CA GLY A 220 4.20 6.97 1.24
C GLY A 220 2.91 6.39 1.81
N VAL A 221 2.90 5.08 2.12
CA VAL A 221 1.72 4.42 2.71
C VAL A 221 1.58 4.74 4.21
N ALA A 222 2.62 5.26 4.86
CA ALA A 222 2.55 5.62 6.28
C ALA A 222 1.42 6.62 6.57
N VAL A 223 1.29 7.66 5.74
CA VAL A 223 0.28 8.73 5.92
C VAL A 223 -1.16 8.19 5.94
N PRO A 224 -1.65 7.46 4.90
CA PRO A 224 -2.98 6.87 4.95
C PRO A 224 -3.10 5.79 6.04
N SER A 225 -2.01 5.09 6.37
CA SER A 225 -2.01 4.04 7.40
C SER A 225 -2.21 4.61 8.81
N VAL A 226 -1.77 5.84 9.08
CA VAL A 226 -2.06 6.52 10.37
C VAL A 226 -3.56 6.57 10.63
N LEU A 227 -4.37 6.88 9.60
CA LEU A 227 -5.82 6.93 9.73
C LEU A 227 -6.41 5.56 10.06
N ALA A 228 -5.94 4.50 9.39
CA ALA A 228 -6.39 3.13 9.66
C ALA A 228 -5.99 2.66 11.05
N VAL A 229 -4.75 2.95 11.49
CA VAL A 229 -4.28 2.63 12.83
C VAL A 229 -5.09 3.39 13.88
N GLN A 230 -5.39 4.67 13.65
CA GLN A 230 -6.22 5.47 14.55
C GLN A 230 -7.65 4.93 14.64
N ALA A 231 -8.24 4.51 13.53
CA ALA A 231 -9.55 3.85 13.52
C ALA A 231 -9.53 2.56 14.36
N GLY A 232 -8.48 1.75 14.23
CA GLY A 232 -8.27 0.56 15.05
C GLY A 232 -8.15 0.86 16.54
N LYS A 233 -7.38 1.89 16.89
CA LYS A 233 -7.25 2.36 18.28
C LYS A 233 -8.56 2.85 18.87
N THR A 234 -9.29 3.68 18.14
CA THR A 234 -10.61 4.15 18.59
C THR A 234 -11.56 2.98 18.77
N LEU A 235 -11.52 1.96 17.90
CA LEU A 235 -12.30 0.74 18.08
C LEU A 235 -11.90 -0.01 19.36
N HIS A 236 -10.60 -0.13 19.64
CA HIS A 236 -10.09 -0.73 20.88
C HIS A 236 -10.55 0.04 22.13
N GLU A 237 -10.53 1.37 22.11
CA GLU A 237 -11.05 2.22 23.20
C GLU A 237 -12.56 2.03 23.43
N LEU A 238 -13.34 1.90 22.35
CA LEU A 238 -14.77 1.65 22.43
C LEU A 238 -15.10 0.24 22.97
N THR A 239 -14.25 -0.74 22.69
CA THR A 239 -14.37 -2.11 23.21
C THR A 239 -13.95 -2.20 24.69
N SER A 240 -12.92 -1.47 25.10
CA SER A 240 -12.37 -1.54 26.47
C SER A 240 -13.15 -0.69 27.48
N THR A 241 -13.82 0.37 27.03
CA THR A 241 -14.62 1.23 27.93
C THR A 241 -15.95 0.57 28.30
N THR A 242 -15.97 -0.13 29.44
CA THR A 242 -17.21 -0.67 30.05
C THR A 242 -18.17 0.44 30.48
N SER A 243 -17.72 1.71 30.54
CA SER A 243 -18.47 2.88 31.00
C SER A 243 -18.66 3.94 29.91
N LEU A 244 -19.33 3.57 28.82
CA LEU A 244 -19.88 4.57 27.87
C LEU A 244 -20.86 5.56 28.56
N TRP A 245 -21.35 5.21 29.76
CA TRP A 245 -21.95 6.13 30.73
C TRP A 245 -20.88 6.82 31.59
N SER A 246 -19.99 7.58 30.96
CA SER A 246 -19.11 8.50 31.70
C SER A 246 -19.91 9.74 32.06
N TRP A 247 -20.01 10.05 33.35
CA TRP A 247 -20.62 11.29 33.85
C TRP A 247 -20.05 12.54 33.14
N SER A 248 -18.78 12.48 32.71
CA SER A 248 -18.13 13.53 31.94
C SER A 248 -18.77 13.74 30.56
N SER A 249 -19.17 12.67 29.87
CA SER A 249 -19.84 12.76 28.56
C SER A 249 -21.24 13.36 28.68
N ILE A 250 -21.96 13.01 29.75
CA ILE A 250 -23.28 13.60 30.08
C ILE A 250 -23.14 15.08 30.41
N LEU A 251 -22.12 15.44 31.19
CA LEU A 251 -21.85 16.82 31.59
C LEU A 251 -21.42 17.67 30.38
N LEU A 252 -20.60 17.11 29.48
CA LEU A 252 -20.23 17.75 28.22
C LEU A 252 -21.45 17.98 27.31
N LEU A 253 -22.31 16.96 27.16
CA LEU A 253 -23.58 17.09 26.43
C LEU A 253 -24.49 18.15 27.07
N ALA A 254 -24.57 18.20 28.40
CA ALA A 254 -25.34 19.20 29.12
C ALA A 254 -24.77 20.62 28.91
N VAL A 255 -23.45 20.78 28.86
CA VAL A 255 -22.79 22.05 28.53
C VAL A 255 -23.11 22.47 27.10
N PHE A 256 -23.03 21.57 26.12
CA PHE A 256 -23.39 21.90 24.74
C PHE A 256 -24.89 22.19 24.58
N ALA A 257 -25.76 21.46 25.27
CA ALA A 257 -27.19 21.71 25.27
C ALA A 257 -27.53 23.07 25.90
N THR A 258 -26.89 23.44 27.02
CA THR A 258 -27.10 24.74 27.68
C THR A 258 -26.54 25.89 26.85
N LEU A 259 -25.36 25.73 26.24
CA LEU A 259 -24.81 26.71 25.28
C LEU A 259 -25.72 26.88 24.05
N SER A 260 -26.30 25.81 23.54
CA SER A 260 -27.25 25.86 22.42
C SER A 260 -28.57 26.58 22.80
N LEU A 261 -28.99 26.50 24.06
CA LEU A 261 -30.18 27.19 24.59
C LEU A 261 -29.92 28.63 25.03
N MET A 262 -28.67 29.02 25.26
CA MET A 262 -28.29 30.38 25.69
C MET A 262 -28.86 31.48 24.77
N PRO A 263 -28.81 31.39 23.42
CA PRO A 263 -29.38 32.41 22.55
C PRO A 263 -30.90 32.54 22.71
N VAL A 264 -31.60 31.44 22.98
CA VAL A 264 -33.06 31.42 23.13
C VAL A 264 -33.48 32.07 24.46
N LEU A 265 -32.75 31.81 25.55
CA LEU A 265 -33.03 32.37 26.87
C LEU A 265 -32.69 33.88 26.94
N PHE A 266 -31.64 34.32 26.26
CA PHE A 266 -31.25 35.72 26.23
C PHE A 266 -32.00 36.56 25.18
N LYS A 267 -32.70 35.93 24.22
CA LYS A 267 -33.53 36.63 23.21
C LYS A 267 -34.64 37.49 23.84
N GLY A 268 -35.24 37.05 24.94
CA GLY A 268 -36.24 37.84 25.67
C GLY A 268 -35.64 39.09 26.33
N LYS A 269 -34.52 38.92 27.05
CA LYS A 269 -33.83 40.03 27.74
C LYS A 269 -33.13 41.02 26.80
N LEU A 270 -32.75 40.60 25.60
CA LEU A 270 -32.17 41.48 24.59
C LEU A 270 -33.24 42.30 23.86
N ARG A 271 -34.46 41.77 23.70
CA ARG A 271 -35.58 42.51 23.09
C ARG A 271 -36.07 43.64 24.01
N ASP A 272 -36.20 43.37 25.31
CA ASP A 272 -36.60 44.39 26.31
C ASP A 272 -35.54 45.49 26.56
N LYS A 273 -34.32 45.34 26.01
CA LYS A 273 -33.22 46.32 26.18
C LYS A 273 -32.97 47.16 24.92
N PHE A 274 -33.62 46.83 23.80
CA PHE A 274 -33.48 47.50 22.50
C PHE A 274 -34.81 48.02 21.92
N ASP A 275 -35.95 47.76 22.57
CA ASP A 275 -37.22 48.48 22.40
C ASP A 275 -37.37 49.56 23.48
#